data_AF-A0A254SLV0-F1
#
_entry.id   AF-A0A254SLV0-F1
#
_cell.length_a   1.000
_cell.length_b   1.000
_cell.length_c   1.000
_cell.angle_alpha   90.00
_cell.angle_beta   90.00
_cell.angle_gamma   90.00
#
_symmetry.space_group_name_H-M   'P 1'
#
loop_
_entity.id
_entity.type
_entity.pdbx_description
1 polymer ?
#
loop_
_entity_poly.entity_id
_entity_poly.type
_entity_poly.pdbx_seq_one_letter_code
_entity_poly.pdbx_strand_id
1 'polypeptide(L)'
;MAEDSTLYTCNSIESAQSLLESALIIGQSPSLIIFDHADHATEKNLAFSKELHNGIPESWIIEIIPDDMPLPEDSRDDSTFWIRRPINEEEWYATLENVLHKNCSPQWAKWTQHKSFRGI
;
A
#
# COMPACT_ATOMS: atom_id res chain seq x y z
N MET A 1 6.82 -14.72 21.14
CA MET A 1 7.37 -15.60 20.10
C MET A 1 7.85 -14.67 19.01
N ALA A 2 9.12 -14.75 18.60
CA ALA A 2 9.62 -13.88 17.53
C ALA A 2 8.99 -14.39 16.22
N GLU A 3 7.98 -13.69 15.77
CA GLU A 3 7.28 -13.95 14.52
C GLU A 3 8.30 -13.63 13.42
N ASP A 4 8.71 -14.65 12.66
CA ASP A 4 9.74 -14.55 11.62
C ASP A 4 9.33 -13.46 10.61
N SER A 5 9.83 -12.24 10.82
CA SER A 5 9.58 -11.09 9.97
C SER A 5 10.41 -11.29 8.71
N THR A 6 9.84 -12.02 7.75
CA THR A 6 10.53 -12.37 6.52
C THR A 6 10.37 -11.23 5.53
N LEU A 7 11.50 -10.64 5.14
CA LEU A 7 11.55 -9.56 4.17
C LEU A 7 11.94 -10.11 2.79
N TYR A 8 11.12 -9.81 1.80
CA TYR A 8 11.37 -10.15 0.40
C TYR A 8 11.56 -8.88 -0.42
N THR A 9 12.58 -8.86 -1.28
CA THR A 9 12.83 -7.76 -2.21
C THR A 9 12.78 -8.27 -3.63
N CYS A 10 12.04 -7.57 -4.48
CA CYS A 10 11.91 -7.87 -5.91
C CYS A 10 12.39 -6.64 -6.69
N ASN A 11 12.97 -6.85 -7.87
CA ASN A 11 13.42 -5.77 -8.76
C ASN A 11 12.64 -5.72 -10.09
N SER A 12 11.59 -6.52 -10.22
CA SER A 12 10.70 -6.58 -11.38
C SER A 12 9.28 -6.95 -10.96
N ILE A 13 8.31 -6.56 -11.78
CA ILE A 13 6.89 -6.91 -11.57
C ILE A 13 6.70 -8.42 -11.66
N GLU A 14 7.36 -9.08 -12.61
CA GLU A 14 7.23 -10.52 -12.84
C GLU A 14 7.71 -11.33 -11.62
N SER A 15 8.81 -10.91 -11.00
CA SER A 15 9.31 -11.53 -9.76
C SER A 15 8.39 -11.26 -8.58
N ALA A 16 7.84 -10.04 -8.48
CA ALA A 16 6.87 -9.71 -7.44
C ALA A 16 5.58 -10.55 -7.58
N GLN A 17 5.04 -10.69 -8.79
CA GLN A 17 3.85 -11.52 -9.05
C GLN A 17 4.09 -12.97 -8.65
N SER A 18 5.18 -13.59 -9.11
CA SER A 18 5.47 -14.99 -8.78
C SER A 18 5.62 -15.22 -7.26
N LEU A 19 6.22 -14.26 -6.55
CA LEU A 19 6.38 -14.32 -5.10
C LEU A 19 5.04 -14.19 -4.38
N LEU A 20 4.22 -13.22 -4.77
CA LEU A 20 2.89 -13.00 -4.21
C LEU A 20 1.98 -14.20 -4.48
N GLU A 21 1.95 -14.73 -5.70
CA GLU A 21 1.18 -15.94 -6.03
C GLU A 21 1.59 -17.11 -5.13
N SER A 22 2.90 -17.34 -4.99
CA SER A 22 3.42 -18.41 -4.14
C SER A 22 3.00 -18.24 -2.67
N ALA A 23 3.11 -17.01 -2.16
CA ALA A 23 2.75 -16.65 -0.79
C ALA A 23 1.24 -16.77 -0.52
N LEU A 24 0.42 -16.36 -1.48
CA LEU A 24 -1.05 -16.46 -1.41
C LEU A 24 -1.50 -17.93 -1.46
N ILE A 25 -0.88 -18.77 -2.28
CA ILE A 25 -1.18 -20.22 -2.37
C ILE A 25 -0.97 -20.92 -1.02
N ILE A 26 0.10 -20.57 -0.30
CA ILE A 26 0.40 -21.15 1.02
C ILE A 26 -0.36 -20.48 2.18
N GLY A 27 -1.22 -19.49 1.87
CA GLY A 27 -2.02 -18.77 2.87
C GLY A 27 -1.19 -17.83 3.76
N GLN A 28 -0.05 -17.35 3.28
CA GLN A 28 0.83 -16.42 3.98
C GLN A 28 0.94 -15.11 3.21
N SER A 29 -0.15 -14.34 3.14
CA SER A 29 -0.09 -13.01 2.55
C SER A 29 0.85 -12.09 3.35
N PRO A 30 1.65 -11.25 2.66
CA PRO A 30 2.53 -10.31 3.34
C PRO A 30 1.69 -9.28 4.09
N SER A 31 2.09 -8.91 5.31
CA SER A 31 1.37 -7.87 6.06
C SER A 31 1.55 -6.48 5.42
N LEU A 32 2.76 -6.18 4.94
CA LEU A 32 3.11 -4.89 4.34
C LEU A 32 3.81 -5.10 2.99
N ILE A 33 3.37 -4.33 1.99
CA ILE A 33 3.96 -4.28 0.66
C ILE A 33 4.40 -2.84 0.39
N ILE A 34 5.66 -2.67 -0.02
CA ILE A 34 6.19 -1.39 -0.49
C ILE A 34 6.39 -1.53 -1.99
N PHE A 35 5.67 -0.71 -2.76
CA PHE A 35 5.75 -0.73 -4.22
C PHE A 35 6.35 0.58 -4.74
N ASP A 36 7.45 0.50 -5.49
CA ASP A 36 8.14 1.66 -6.05
C ASP A 36 7.82 1.79 -7.53
N HIS A 37 7.20 2.90 -7.92
CA HIS A 37 6.88 3.20 -9.33
C HIS A 37 8.11 3.61 -10.15
N ALA A 38 9.30 3.60 -9.56
CA ALA A 38 10.55 4.08 -10.16
C ALA A 38 10.49 5.57 -10.53
N ASP A 39 11.39 6.03 -11.41
CA ASP A 39 11.51 7.44 -11.78
C ASP A 39 10.30 7.97 -12.57
N HIS A 40 9.55 7.08 -13.25
CA HIS A 40 8.33 7.42 -13.96
C HIS A 40 7.31 6.29 -13.86
N ALA A 41 6.06 6.64 -13.55
CA ALA A 41 4.96 5.70 -13.55
C ALA A 41 4.70 5.19 -14.97
N THR A 42 5.00 3.92 -15.22
CA THR A 42 4.65 3.26 -16.49
C THR A 42 3.23 2.71 -16.44
N GLU A 43 2.59 2.52 -17.60
CA GLU A 43 1.27 1.85 -17.67
C GLU A 43 1.29 0.47 -17.00
N LYS A 44 2.42 -0.24 -17.08
CA LYS A 44 2.61 -1.53 -16.41
C LYS A 44 2.61 -1.40 -14.88
N ASN A 45 3.33 -0.42 -14.34
CA ASN A 45 3.38 -0.17 -12.90
C ASN A 45 1.99 0.23 -12.36
N LEU A 46 1.27 1.05 -13.11
CA LEU A 46 -0.11 1.44 -12.79
C LEU A 46 -1.07 0.26 -12.80
N ALA A 47 -1.00 -0.59 -13.83
CA ALA A 47 -1.82 -1.79 -13.93
C ALA A 47 -1.52 -2.76 -12.77
N PHE A 48 -0.24 -2.96 -12.44
CA PHE A 48 0.16 -3.82 -11.35
C PHE A 48 -0.26 -3.27 -9.98
N SER A 49 -0.12 -1.95 -9.74
CA SER A 49 -0.64 -1.30 -8.52
C SER A 49 -2.13 -1.58 -8.35
N LYS A 50 -2.91 -1.38 -9.41
CA LYS A 50 -4.35 -1.68 -9.38
C LYS A 50 -4.63 -3.16 -9.11
N GLU A 51 -3.86 -4.07 -9.69
CA GLU A 51 -3.99 -5.52 -9.43
C GLU A 51 -3.69 -5.84 -7.96
N LEU A 52 -2.63 -5.25 -7.40
CA LEU A 52 -2.20 -5.44 -6.02
C LEU A 52 -3.29 -5.03 -5.02
N HIS A 53 -3.87 -3.84 -5.19
CA HIS A 53 -4.97 -3.34 -4.36
C HIS A 53 -6.25 -4.19 -4.48
N ASN A 54 -6.54 -4.74 -5.65
CA ASN A 54 -7.70 -5.62 -5.81
C ASN A 54 -7.44 -7.06 -5.33
N GLY A 55 -6.19 -7.50 -5.35
CA GLY A 55 -5.81 -8.90 -5.15
C GLY A 55 -5.49 -9.27 -3.71
N ILE A 56 -4.96 -8.32 -2.90
CA ILE A 56 -4.49 -8.61 -1.54
C ILE A 56 -4.99 -7.55 -0.56
N PRO A 57 -6.29 -7.56 -0.26
CA PRO A 57 -6.89 -6.52 0.57
C PRO A 57 -6.45 -6.57 2.04
N GLU A 58 -5.96 -7.71 2.53
CA GLU A 58 -5.45 -7.89 3.87
C GLU A 58 -4.04 -7.30 4.10
N SER A 59 -3.38 -6.85 3.03
CA SER A 59 -2.07 -6.21 3.09
C SER A 59 -2.18 -4.69 3.12
N TRP A 60 -1.31 -4.06 3.91
CA TRP A 60 -1.03 -2.63 3.75
C TRP A 60 -0.14 -2.44 2.53
N ILE A 61 -0.50 -1.49 1.66
CA ILE A 61 0.27 -1.15 0.46
C ILE A 61 0.71 0.30 0.59
N ILE A 62 2.03 0.52 0.60
CA ILE A 62 2.64 1.84 0.49
C ILE A 62 3.25 1.95 -0.91
N GLU A 63 2.86 2.97 -1.66
CA GLU A 63 3.44 3.21 -2.98
C GLU A 63 4.37 4.44 -2.96
N ILE A 64 5.59 4.25 -3.43
CA ILE A 64 6.53 5.34 -3.69
C ILE A 64 6.29 5.79 -5.12
N ILE A 65 5.91 7.05 -5.29
CA ILE A 65 5.50 7.62 -6.57
C ILE A 65 6.44 8.76 -6.98
N PRO A 66 6.68 8.96 -8.28
CA PRO A 66 7.43 10.12 -8.75
C PRO A 66 6.59 11.41 -8.59
N ASP A 67 7.27 12.56 -8.49
CA ASP A 67 6.63 13.85 -8.17
C ASP A 67 5.63 14.31 -9.25
N ASP A 68 5.86 13.89 -10.49
CA ASP A 68 5.05 14.21 -11.67
C ASP A 68 3.82 13.30 -11.83
N MET A 69 3.65 12.29 -10.97
CA MET A 69 2.54 11.36 -11.08
C MET A 69 1.22 12.02 -10.67
N PRO A 70 0.20 12.06 -11.56
CA PRO A 70 -1.11 12.57 -11.20
C PRO A 70 -1.78 11.60 -10.23
N LEU A 71 -1.97 12.06 -8.99
CA LEU A 71 -2.77 11.32 -8.02
C LEU A 71 -4.25 11.38 -8.46
N PRO A 72 -5.00 10.28 -8.37
CA PRO A 72 -6.44 10.32 -8.64
C PRO A 72 -7.12 11.37 -7.75
N GLU A 73 -8.06 12.15 -8.30
CA GLU A 73 -8.85 13.11 -7.51
C GLU A 73 -9.69 12.43 -6.41
N ASP A 74 -9.94 11.12 -6.56
CA ASP A 74 -10.55 10.22 -5.57
C ASP A 74 -9.56 9.72 -4.49
N SER A 75 -8.39 10.35 -4.37
CA SER A 75 -7.38 10.18 -3.30
C SER A 75 -7.86 10.39 -1.86
N ARG A 76 -9.18 10.56 -1.66
CA ARG A 76 -9.84 10.59 -0.35
C ARG A 76 -10.22 9.19 0.15
N ASP A 77 -9.88 8.14 -0.58
CA ASP A 77 -9.97 6.79 -0.04
C ASP A 77 -8.84 6.63 1.01
N ASP A 78 -9.20 6.68 2.29
CA ASP A 78 -8.31 6.56 3.47
C ASP A 78 -7.49 5.25 3.49
N SER A 79 -7.69 4.39 2.51
CA SER A 79 -7.09 3.07 2.35
C SER A 79 -5.78 3.06 1.53
N THR A 80 -5.42 4.17 0.87
CA THR A 80 -4.23 4.23 0.00
C THR A 80 -3.12 5.09 0.60
N PHE A 81 -1.90 4.54 0.70
CA PHE A 81 -0.74 5.23 1.27
C PHE A 81 0.29 5.50 0.18
N TRP A 82 0.57 6.78 -0.10
CA TRP A 82 1.55 7.19 -1.09
C TRP A 82 2.61 8.09 -0.49
N ILE A 83 3.83 7.97 -1.00
CA ILE A 83 4.97 8.81 -0.65
C ILE A 83 5.58 9.34 -1.93
N ARG A 84 5.68 10.66 -2.07
CA ARG A 84 6.26 11.28 -3.26
C ARG A 84 7.78 11.31 -3.16
N ARG A 85 8.46 11.14 -4.30
CA ARG A 85 9.90 11.40 -4.42
C ARG A 85 10.16 12.91 -4.48
N PRO A 86 11.27 13.42 -3.90
CA PRO A 86 12.24 12.69 -3.07
C PRO A 86 11.67 12.36 -1.69
N ILE A 87 11.91 11.13 -1.20
CA ILE A 87 11.39 10.66 0.08
C ILE A 87 12.05 11.44 1.23
N ASN A 88 11.24 12.11 2.03
CA ASN A 88 11.67 12.68 3.31
C ASN A 88 11.54 11.62 4.42
N GLU A 89 12.56 11.52 5.28
CA GLU A 89 12.56 10.64 6.46
C GLU A 89 11.36 10.91 7.38
N GLU A 90 11.00 12.18 7.61
CA GLU A 90 9.84 12.53 8.44
C GLU A 90 8.51 12.05 7.83
N GLU A 91 8.38 12.14 6.51
CA GLU A 91 7.19 11.69 5.77
C GLU A 91 7.10 10.15 5.75
N TRP A 92 8.24 9.48 5.62
CA TRP A 92 8.34 8.03 5.74
C TRP A 92 7.88 7.55 7.12
N TYR A 93 8.39 8.16 8.19
CA TYR A 93 7.98 7.84 9.56
C TYR A 93 6.50 8.10 9.80
N ALA A 94 5.98 9.25 9.35
CA ALA A 94 4.57 9.59 9.49
C ALA A 94 3.66 8.59 8.77
N THR A 95 4.06 8.14 7.58
CA THR A 95 3.33 7.13 6.80
C THR A 95 3.33 5.78 7.50
N LEU A 96 4.50 5.31 7.95
CA LEU A 96 4.59 4.05 8.69
C LEU A 96 3.81 4.08 10.00
N GLU A 97 3.85 5.19 10.75
CA GLU A 97 3.05 5.35 11.96
C GLU A 97 1.55 5.28 11.64
N ASN A 98 1.12 5.89 10.53
CA ASN A 98 -0.27 5.84 10.12
C ASN A 98 -0.71 4.41 9.76
N VAL A 99 0.11 3.72 8.97
CA VAL A 99 -0.15 2.34 8.51
C VAL A 99 -0.16 1.34 9.67
N LEU A 100 0.83 1.39 10.56
CA LEU A 100 1.04 0.36 11.58
C LEU A 100 0.31 0.62 12.90
N HIS A 101 0.06 1.90 13.25
CA HIS A 101 -0.53 2.25 14.55
C HIS A 101 -1.93 2.85 14.46
N LYS A 102 -2.26 3.58 13.39
CA LYS A 102 -3.52 4.34 13.32
C LYS A 102 -4.60 3.61 12.51
N ASN A 103 -4.20 2.85 11.48
CA ASN A 103 -5.11 2.03 10.69
C ASN A 103 -5.05 0.56 11.14
N CYS A 104 -5.83 0.25 12.19
CA CYS A 104 -5.93 -1.11 12.78
C CYS A 104 -6.53 -2.18 11.87
N SER A 105 -6.83 -1.84 10.61
CA SER A 105 -7.51 -2.71 9.70
C SER A 105 -6.92 -2.52 8.29
N PRO A 106 -6.63 -3.61 7.57
CA PRO A 106 -6.26 -3.58 6.17
C PRO A 106 -7.34 -2.91 5.30
N GLN A 107 -7.12 -2.81 3.99
CA GLN A 107 -7.93 -2.09 2.99
C GLN A 107 -9.46 -2.32 3.11
N TRP A 108 -9.89 -3.44 3.72
CA TRP A 108 -11.28 -3.76 4.04
C TRP A 108 -11.98 -2.90 5.11
N ALA A 109 -11.28 -2.25 6.03
CA ALA A 109 -11.96 -1.29 6.89
C ALA A 109 -12.07 0.03 6.16
N LYS A 110 -13.13 0.15 5.36
CA LYS A 110 -13.73 1.45 5.16
C LYS A 110 -13.98 2.03 6.54
N TRP A 111 -13.17 3.01 6.94
CA TRP A 111 -13.51 3.89 8.04
C TRP A 111 -14.80 4.60 7.65
N THR A 112 -15.93 3.99 7.98
CA THR A 112 -17.20 4.70 7.99
C THR A 112 -17.12 5.61 9.20
N GLN A 113 -16.57 6.81 9.02
CA GLN A 113 -16.88 7.90 9.93
C GLN A 113 -18.39 8.10 9.79
N HIS A 114 -19.14 7.41 10.64
CA HIS A 114 -20.54 7.70 10.89
C HIS A 114 -20.54 9.17 11.31
N LYS A 115 -20.80 10.08 10.37
CA LYS A 115 -21.16 11.44 10.69
C LYS A 115 -22.39 11.33 11.56
N SER A 116 -22.18 11.33 12.87
CA SER A 116 -23.23 11.67 13.82
C SER A 116 -23.54 13.13 13.53
N PHE A 117 -24.42 13.36 12.57
CA PHE A 117 -25.24 14.53 12.53
C PHE A 117 -26.05 14.50 13.82
N ARG A 118 -25.46 14.98 14.92
CA ARG A 118 -26.26 15.58 15.98
C ARG A 118 -26.73 16.90 15.41
N GLY A 119 -27.97 16.90 14.95
CA GLY A 119 -28.73 18.14 14.89
C GLY A 119 -28.64 18.83 16.26
N ILE A 120 -28.31 20.11 16.24
CA ILE A 120 -29.20 21.25 16.54
C ILE A 120 -28.52 22.47 15.91
#